data_AF-M4EE59-F1
#
_entry.id   AF-M4EE59-F1
#
_cell.length_a   1.000
_cell.length_b   1.000
_cell.length_c   1.000
_cell.angle_alpha   90.00
_cell.angle_beta   90.00
_cell.angle_gamma   90.00
#
_symmetry.space_group_name_H-M   'P 1'
#
loop_
_entity.id
_entity.type
_entity.pdbx_description
1 polymer ?
#
loop_
_entity_poly.entity_id
_entity_poly.type
_entity_poly.pdbx_seq_one_letter_code
_entity_poly.pdbx_strand_id
1 'polypeptide(L)'
;MPQDLLFPLLISQSGAVNGKVRFEESLKKVLEMGFDPTTSRFVQALRMLYQMSEKTIQEKVNVYTRLGLSGEDVWEMFKKWPTFMTNSEKKITQTFETFSKCGLVEEEILSAFKKFPQCIGASEHNCVDTFLGLGFSKDDVAVIFKRLPLCVSYSTEMVKRKTEFVVKEMNWPLQAVVSFPGVLGLSMEKRVVPRCNVIKALMKKGLLGSDEPPPVGSALACTDELFLRRYVRKHDDDEELVAELMAILRGSRAS
;
A
#
# COMPACT_ATOMS: atom_id res chain seq x y z
N MET A 1 6.29 7.19 34.45
CA MET A 1 5.85 6.65 33.15
C MET A 1 4.91 5.50 33.40
N PRO A 2 3.71 5.47 32.82
CA PRO A 2 2.91 4.25 32.76
C PRO A 2 3.78 3.12 32.20
N GLN A 3 3.82 1.97 32.86
CA GLN A 3 4.62 0.81 32.43
C GLN A 3 4.29 0.38 30.99
N ASP A 4 3.05 0.61 30.57
CA ASP A 4 2.51 0.24 29.25
C ASP A 4 3.18 0.97 28.07
N LEU A 5 3.81 2.13 28.32
CA LEU A 5 4.51 2.91 27.30
C LEU A 5 5.95 2.45 27.06
N LEU A 6 6.53 1.68 27.99
CA LEU A 6 7.92 1.22 27.89
C LEU A 6 8.06 0.07 26.90
N PHE A 7 7.08 -0.84 26.86
CA PHE A 7 7.17 -2.04 26.03
C PHE A 7 7.24 -1.73 24.53
N PRO A 8 6.38 -0.86 23.96
CA PRO A 8 6.46 -0.47 22.54
C PRO A 8 7.74 0.28 22.16
N LEU A 9 8.33 1.02 23.11
CA LEU A 9 9.62 1.71 22.91
C LEU A 9 10.78 0.71 22.88
N LEU A 10 10.79 -0.26 23.81
CA LEU A 10 11.86 -1.25 23.98
C LEU A 10 11.90 -2.32 22.88
N ILE A 11 10.76 -2.77 22.37
CA ILE A 11 10.70 -3.80 21.31
C ILE A 11 10.96 -3.25 19.90
N SER A 12 11.03 -1.92 19.77
CA SER A 12 11.24 -1.28 18.47
C SER A 12 12.74 -1.23 18.11
N GLN A 13 13.10 -1.48 16.85
CA GLN A 13 14.49 -1.44 16.36
C GLN A 13 15.06 0.00 16.23
N SER A 14 14.72 0.90 17.15
CA SER A 14 14.92 2.34 16.99
C SER A 14 15.92 2.89 18.01
N GLY A 15 16.64 3.95 17.64
CA GLY A 15 17.67 4.59 18.48
C GLY A 15 17.16 5.07 19.85
N ALA A 16 18.09 5.17 20.81
CA ALA A 16 17.79 5.47 22.21
C ALA A 16 17.14 6.86 22.40
N VAL A 17 16.14 6.91 23.28
CA VAL A 17 15.50 8.13 23.76
C VAL A 17 16.00 8.38 25.17
N ASN A 18 16.71 9.49 25.42
CA ASN A 18 17.35 9.80 26.70
C ASN A 18 17.02 11.22 27.20
N GLY A 19 17.28 11.50 28.48
CA GLY A 19 17.01 12.82 29.06
C GLY A 19 15.54 13.05 29.43
N LYS A 20 15.29 13.24 30.73
CA LYS A 20 13.95 13.32 31.33
C LYS A 20 13.09 14.45 30.74
N VAL A 21 13.62 15.67 30.68
CA VAL A 21 12.86 16.87 30.29
C VAL A 21 12.39 16.78 28.84
N ARG A 22 13.32 16.56 27.89
CA ARG A 22 13.00 16.48 26.46
C ARG A 22 12.02 15.34 26.15
N PHE A 23 12.15 14.21 26.86
CA PHE A 23 11.23 13.10 26.74
C PHE A 23 9.83 13.46 27.22
N GLU A 24 9.70 14.04 28.42
CA GLU A 24 8.42 14.45 29.01
C GLU A 24 7.70 15.49 28.13
N GLU A 25 8.43 16.47 27.59
CA GLU A 25 7.88 17.47 26.67
C GLU A 25 7.37 16.85 25.37
N SER A 26 8.16 15.96 24.76
CA SER A 26 7.78 15.28 23.52
C SER A 26 6.58 14.35 23.75
N LEU A 27 6.58 13.63 24.87
CA LEU A 27 5.48 12.77 25.29
C LEU A 27 4.17 13.55 25.45
N LYS A 28 4.23 14.70 26.15
CA LYS A 28 3.08 15.59 26.32
C LYS A 28 2.51 16.03 24.98
N LYS A 29 3.35 16.50 24.04
CA LYS A 29 2.91 16.93 22.71
C LYS A 29 2.19 15.81 21.94
N VAL A 30 2.76 14.60 21.93
CA VAL A 30 2.15 13.45 21.23
C VAL A 30 0.78 13.09 21.82
N LEU A 31 0.64 13.14 23.14
CA LEU A 31 -0.64 12.91 23.82
C LEU A 31 -1.66 14.01 23.50
N GLU A 32 -1.25 15.28 23.53
CA GLU A 32 -2.11 16.43 23.18
C GLU A 32 -2.56 16.39 21.71
N MET A 33 -1.73 15.85 20.81
CA MET A 33 -2.09 15.62 19.41
C MET A 33 -3.12 14.49 19.21
N GLY A 34 -3.38 13.68 20.25
CA GLY A 34 -4.39 12.61 20.27
C GLY A 34 -3.88 11.26 19.78
N PHE A 35 -2.57 11.00 19.80
CA PHE A 35 -2.05 9.68 19.46
C PHE A 35 -2.33 8.66 20.57
N ASP A 36 -2.83 7.49 20.18
CA ASP A 36 -3.03 6.37 21.11
C ASP A 36 -1.69 5.72 21.52
N PRO A 37 -1.31 5.80 22.82
CA PRO A 37 -0.13 5.18 23.43
C PRO A 37 0.17 3.73 23.03
N THR A 38 -0.86 2.95 22.70
CA THR A 38 -0.75 1.51 22.42
C THR A 38 -0.37 1.22 20.97
N THR A 39 -0.35 2.24 20.11
CA THR A 39 -0.14 2.09 18.67
C THR A 39 1.31 2.33 18.27
N SER A 40 1.75 1.68 17.18
CA SER A 40 3.06 1.97 16.58
C SER A 40 3.21 3.42 16.10
N ARG A 41 2.09 4.06 15.70
CA ARG A 41 2.07 5.47 15.28
C ARG A 41 2.48 6.41 16.41
N PHE A 42 2.02 6.16 17.62
CA PHE A 42 2.45 6.93 18.80
C PHE A 42 3.97 6.87 18.96
N VAL A 43 4.55 5.67 18.87
CA VAL A 43 6.00 5.51 19.03
C VAL A 43 6.78 6.20 17.89
N GLN A 44 6.26 6.15 16.66
CA GLN A 44 6.85 6.86 15.51
C GLN A 44 6.78 8.39 15.68
N ALA A 45 5.63 8.92 16.10
CA ALA A 45 5.43 10.35 16.34
C ALA A 45 6.32 10.86 17.48
N LEU A 46 6.36 10.13 18.60
CA LEU A 46 7.22 10.44 19.73
C LEU A 46 8.69 10.49 19.35
N ARG A 47 9.16 9.51 18.56
CA ARG A 47 10.53 9.53 18.04
C ARG A 47 10.82 10.75 17.18
N MET A 48 9.93 11.06 16.24
CA MET A 48 10.14 12.20 15.34
C MET A 48 10.24 13.51 16.13
N LEU A 49 9.26 13.79 17.00
CA LEU A 49 9.24 15.02 17.80
C LEU A 49 10.38 15.07 18.82
N TYR A 50 10.77 13.92 19.36
CA TYR A 50 11.92 13.84 20.26
C TYR A 50 13.23 14.13 19.52
N GLN A 51 13.44 13.63 18.30
CA GLN A 51 14.72 13.75 17.59
C GLN A 51 14.94 15.14 16.98
N MET A 52 13.88 15.83 16.56
CA MET A 52 13.97 17.09 15.83
C MET A 52 13.77 18.31 16.75
N SER A 53 14.41 19.43 16.43
CA SER A 53 14.11 20.71 17.06
C SER A 53 12.85 21.32 16.44
N GLU A 54 12.16 22.21 17.16
CA GLU A 54 11.00 22.96 16.60
C GLU A 54 11.35 23.67 15.29
N LYS A 55 12.55 24.26 15.21
CA LYS A 55 13.06 24.87 13.97
C LYS A 55 13.12 23.86 12.83
N THR A 56 13.70 22.69 13.08
CA THR A 56 13.81 21.61 12.08
C THR A 56 12.44 21.11 11.65
N ILE A 57 11.49 20.96 12.59
CA ILE A 57 10.12 20.57 12.29
C ILE A 57 9.47 21.61 11.39
N GLN A 58 9.61 22.90 11.70
CA GLN A 58 9.05 23.98 10.88
C GLN A 58 9.68 24.01 9.48
N GLU A 59 10.99 23.81 9.36
CA GLU A 59 11.67 23.70 8.07
C GLU A 59 11.11 22.54 7.24
N LYS A 60 10.85 21.38 7.86
CA LYS A 60 10.20 20.24 7.20
C LYS A 60 8.78 20.57 6.73
N VAL A 61 7.95 21.19 7.57
CA VAL A 61 6.59 21.63 7.20
C VAL A 61 6.66 22.59 6.01
N ASN A 62 7.60 23.53 6.02
CA ASN A 62 7.78 24.49 4.95
C ASN A 62 8.13 23.84 3.60
N VAL A 63 8.84 22.70 3.59
CA VAL A 63 9.07 21.93 2.34
C VAL A 63 7.75 21.53 1.71
N TYR A 64 6.82 20.98 2.49
CA TYR A 64 5.51 20.56 2.01
C TYR A 64 4.63 21.75 1.61
N THR A 65 4.74 22.88 2.33
CA THR A 65 4.02 24.10 1.97
C THR A 65 4.52 24.72 0.68
N ARG A 66 5.82 24.65 0.37
CA ARG A 66 6.35 25.03 -0.94
C ARG A 66 5.81 24.15 -2.08
N LEU A 67 5.40 22.92 -1.78
CA LEU A 67 4.77 22.01 -2.74
C LEU A 67 3.24 22.19 -2.83
N GLY A 68 2.65 23.10 -2.07
CA GLY A 68 1.21 23.41 -2.14
C GLY A 68 0.34 22.80 -1.03
N LEU A 69 0.92 22.10 -0.03
CA LEU A 69 0.16 21.64 1.13
C LEU A 69 0.02 22.72 2.21
N SER A 70 -1.17 22.89 2.78
CA SER A 70 -1.32 23.75 3.95
C SER A 70 -0.60 23.14 5.16
N GLY A 71 -0.22 23.97 6.14
CA GLY A 71 0.34 23.46 7.40
C GLY A 71 -0.62 22.49 8.10
N GLU A 72 -1.93 22.75 8.01
CA GLU A 72 -2.98 21.87 8.53
C GLU A 72 -2.97 20.51 7.83
N ASP A 73 -2.92 20.47 6.49
CA ASP A 73 -2.81 19.22 5.73
C ASP A 73 -1.61 18.38 6.18
N VAL A 74 -0.45 19.01 6.40
CA VAL A 74 0.78 18.33 6.85
C VAL A 74 0.59 17.70 8.22
N TRP A 75 -0.06 18.40 9.15
CA TRP A 75 -0.33 17.87 10.48
C TRP A 75 -1.39 16.77 10.48
N GLU A 76 -2.41 16.85 9.62
CA GLU A 76 -3.35 15.75 9.41
C GLU A 76 -2.67 14.50 8.84
N MET A 77 -1.76 14.68 7.88
CA MET A 77 -0.93 13.60 7.34
C MET A 77 -0.03 12.99 8.42
N PHE A 78 0.54 13.81 9.30
CA PHE A 78 1.35 13.36 10.43
C PHE A 78 0.58 12.46 11.38
N LYS A 79 -0.68 12.79 11.70
CA LYS A 79 -1.54 11.94 12.53
C LYS A 79 -1.80 10.57 11.87
N LYS A 80 -1.90 10.52 10.55
CA LYS A 80 -2.11 9.27 9.79
C LYS A 80 -0.83 8.42 9.69
N TRP A 81 0.31 9.05 9.41
CA TRP A 81 1.57 8.36 9.13
C TRP A 81 2.80 9.19 9.50
N PRO A 82 3.20 9.26 10.79
CA PRO A 82 4.23 10.20 11.28
C PRO A 82 5.58 10.13 10.55
N THR A 83 5.96 8.94 10.08
CA THR A 83 7.27 8.66 9.51
C THR A 83 7.57 9.47 8.24
N PHE A 84 6.56 9.94 7.49
CA PHE A 84 6.80 10.72 6.26
C PHE A 84 7.62 12.01 6.49
N MET A 85 7.53 12.62 7.69
CA MET A 85 8.29 13.81 8.06
C MET A 85 9.80 13.56 8.22
N THR A 86 10.22 12.29 8.30
CA THR A 86 11.64 11.94 8.41
C THR A 86 12.38 11.99 7.08
N ASN A 87 11.66 12.00 5.95
CA ASN A 87 12.25 12.07 4.62
C ASN A 87 13.05 13.36 4.40
N SER A 88 14.14 13.28 3.65
CA SER A 88 14.88 14.47 3.22
C SER A 88 14.08 15.28 2.20
N GLU A 89 14.34 16.59 2.12
CA GLU A 89 13.73 17.45 1.10
C GLU A 89 13.91 16.88 -0.30
N LYS A 90 15.14 16.45 -0.64
CA LYS A 90 15.44 15.79 -1.91
C LYS A 90 14.51 14.62 -2.22
N LYS A 91 14.25 13.75 -1.24
CA LYS A 91 13.37 12.58 -1.45
C LYS A 91 11.92 13.01 -1.69
N ILE A 92 11.47 14.04 -0.95
CA ILE A 92 10.10 14.56 -1.07
C ILE A 92 9.90 15.18 -2.46
N THR A 93 10.82 16.04 -2.91
CA THR A 93 10.73 16.71 -4.21
C THR A 93 10.85 15.71 -5.36
N GLN A 94 11.74 14.71 -5.25
CA GLN A 94 11.85 13.63 -6.24
C GLN A 94 10.52 12.89 -6.42
N THR A 95 9.88 12.45 -5.32
CA THR A 95 8.59 11.77 -5.42
C THR A 95 7.54 12.64 -6.11
N PHE A 96 7.49 13.94 -5.80
CA PHE A 96 6.57 14.88 -6.44
C PHE A 96 6.85 14.99 -7.95
N GLU A 97 8.11 15.20 -8.33
CA GLU A 97 8.54 15.25 -9.74
C GLU A 97 8.20 13.96 -10.50
N THR A 98 8.34 12.80 -9.86
CA THR A 98 8.00 11.51 -10.48
C THR A 98 6.52 11.40 -10.74
N PHE A 99 5.66 11.82 -9.81
CA PHE A 99 4.23 11.82 -10.05
C PHE A 99 3.86 12.79 -11.18
N SER A 100 4.52 13.95 -11.24
CA SER A 100 4.35 14.90 -12.36
C SER A 100 4.79 14.30 -13.70
N LYS A 101 5.93 13.60 -13.76
CA LYS A 101 6.39 12.86 -14.96
C LYS A 101 5.44 11.74 -15.37
N CYS A 102 4.65 11.21 -14.44
CA CYS A 102 3.59 10.23 -14.71
C CYS A 102 2.32 10.86 -15.28
N GLY A 103 2.28 12.18 -15.47
CA GLY A 103 1.13 12.90 -16.03
C GLY A 103 0.08 13.31 -15.00
N LEU A 104 0.36 13.19 -13.69
CA LEU A 104 -0.54 13.73 -12.67
C LEU A 104 -0.37 15.25 -12.59
N VAL A 105 -1.50 15.96 -12.50
CA VAL A 105 -1.48 17.40 -12.20
C VAL A 105 -1.27 17.63 -10.70
N GLU A 106 -0.76 18.81 -10.32
CA GLU A 106 -0.40 19.16 -8.95
C GLU A 106 -1.49 18.79 -7.93
N GLU A 107 -2.74 19.16 -8.17
CA GLU A 107 -3.87 18.84 -7.28
C GLU A 107 -4.05 17.33 -7.03
N GLU A 108 -3.81 16.50 -8.05
CA GLU A 108 -3.89 15.04 -7.94
C GLU A 108 -2.74 14.47 -7.10
N ILE A 109 -1.54 15.02 -7.26
CA ILE A 109 -0.36 14.67 -6.47
C ILE A 109 -0.61 15.00 -5.00
N LEU A 110 -1.08 16.22 -4.72
CA LEU A 110 -1.40 16.66 -3.35
C LEU A 110 -2.51 15.80 -2.73
N SER A 111 -3.57 15.49 -3.48
CA SER A 111 -4.61 14.55 -3.05
C SER A 111 -4.02 13.16 -2.74
N ALA A 112 -3.11 12.66 -3.58
CA ALA A 112 -2.45 11.38 -3.38
C ALA A 112 -1.57 11.38 -2.11
N PHE A 113 -0.77 12.43 -1.89
CA PHE A 113 0.06 12.59 -0.70
C PHE A 113 -0.78 12.63 0.57
N LYS A 114 -1.90 13.36 0.57
CA LYS A 114 -2.81 13.45 1.72
C LYS A 114 -3.49 12.13 2.06
N LYS A 115 -3.86 11.35 1.04
CA LYS A 115 -4.49 10.03 1.20
C LYS A 115 -3.48 8.95 1.57
N PHE A 116 -2.25 9.06 1.06
CA PHE A 116 -1.20 8.05 1.18
C PHE A 116 0.16 8.67 1.51
N PRO A 117 0.37 9.26 2.70
CA PRO A 117 1.65 9.91 3.03
C PRO A 117 2.85 8.96 2.98
N GLN A 118 2.60 7.65 3.08
CA GLN A 118 3.61 6.60 2.97
C GLN A 118 4.27 6.48 1.58
N CYS A 119 3.69 7.06 0.52
CA CYS A 119 4.35 7.08 -0.79
C CYS A 119 5.46 8.14 -0.89
N ILE A 120 5.44 9.13 0.01
CA ILE A 120 6.38 10.26 0.01
C ILE A 120 7.76 9.77 0.41
N GLY A 121 8.77 10.06 -0.42
CA GLY A 121 10.16 9.70 -0.19
C GLY A 121 10.46 8.21 -0.38
N ALA A 122 9.54 7.48 -1.00
CA ALA A 122 9.80 6.13 -1.50
C ALA A 122 10.95 6.14 -2.52
N SER A 123 11.78 5.10 -2.48
CA SER A 123 12.84 4.91 -3.47
C SER A 123 12.23 4.58 -4.83
N GLU A 124 12.50 5.41 -5.83
CA GLU A 124 11.97 5.24 -7.18
C GLU A 124 12.74 4.15 -7.91
N HIS A 125 12.13 2.97 -8.07
CA HIS A 125 12.70 1.85 -8.81
C HIS A 125 12.24 1.87 -10.28
N ASN A 126 12.64 2.89 -11.07
CA ASN A 126 12.29 3.02 -12.51
C ASN A 126 10.85 2.57 -12.82
N CYS A 127 9.91 2.96 -11.96
CA CYS A 127 8.59 2.34 -11.88
C CYS A 127 7.78 2.64 -13.16
N VAL A 128 7.91 3.88 -13.65
CA VAL A 128 7.31 4.34 -14.91
C VAL A 128 7.80 3.52 -16.09
N ASP A 129 9.12 3.43 -16.28
CA ASP A 129 9.72 2.68 -17.38
C ASP A 129 9.34 1.19 -17.32
N THR A 130 9.17 0.66 -16.10
CA THR A 130 8.70 -0.71 -15.90
C THR A 130 7.30 -0.90 -16.45
N PHE A 131 6.36 0.00 -16.13
CA PHE A 131 5.00 -0.08 -16.68
C PHE A 131 4.98 0.15 -18.19
N LEU A 132 5.70 1.14 -18.70
CA LEU A 132 5.79 1.38 -20.15
C LEU A 132 6.36 0.15 -20.88
N GLY A 133 7.41 -0.46 -20.35
CA GLY A 133 8.01 -1.68 -20.90
C GLY A 133 7.13 -2.93 -20.81
N LEU A 134 6.10 -2.93 -19.95
CA LEU A 134 5.07 -3.96 -19.87
C LEU A 134 3.89 -3.71 -20.83
N GLY A 135 3.93 -2.61 -21.59
CA GLY A 135 2.93 -2.27 -22.60
C GLY A 135 1.82 -1.34 -22.13
N PHE A 136 1.92 -0.76 -20.92
CA PHE A 136 0.98 0.27 -20.48
C PHE A 136 1.24 1.59 -21.20
N SER A 137 0.18 2.32 -21.55
CA SER A 137 0.31 3.69 -22.07
C SER A 137 0.64 4.68 -20.95
N LYS A 138 1.04 5.91 -21.31
CA LYS A 138 1.25 6.98 -20.31
C LYS A 138 -0.02 7.29 -19.53
N ASP A 139 -1.18 7.26 -20.18
CA ASP A 139 -2.47 7.50 -19.53
C ASP A 139 -2.81 6.38 -18.55
N ASP A 140 -2.52 5.12 -18.91
CA ASP A 140 -2.67 3.98 -17.99
C ASP A 140 -1.80 4.15 -16.74
N VAL A 141 -0.55 4.59 -16.91
CA VAL A 141 0.37 4.86 -15.78
C VAL A 141 -0.19 5.97 -14.89
N ALA A 142 -0.72 7.06 -15.46
CA ALA A 142 -1.35 8.12 -14.70
C ALA A 142 -2.53 7.60 -13.84
N VAL A 143 -3.39 6.78 -14.44
CA VAL A 143 -4.52 6.14 -13.73
C VAL A 143 -4.03 5.22 -12.61
N ILE A 144 -2.98 4.42 -12.86
CA ILE A 144 -2.36 3.54 -11.87
C ILE A 144 -1.83 4.36 -10.70
N PHE A 145 -1.04 5.40 -10.94
CA PHE A 145 -0.45 6.23 -9.89
C PHE A 145 -1.52 6.99 -9.09
N LYS A 146 -2.59 7.45 -9.74
CA LYS A 146 -3.72 8.10 -9.06
C LYS A 146 -4.47 7.16 -8.11
N ARG A 147 -4.64 5.88 -8.51
CA ARG A 147 -5.39 4.87 -7.73
C ARG A 147 -4.53 4.10 -6.74
N LEU A 148 -3.23 3.95 -7.01
CA LEU A 148 -2.26 3.28 -6.17
C LEU A 148 -0.93 4.07 -6.12
N PRO A 149 -0.88 5.22 -5.44
CA PRO A 149 0.35 6.01 -5.29
C PRO A 149 1.56 5.22 -4.77
N LEU A 150 1.28 4.21 -3.94
CA LEU A 150 2.30 3.33 -3.37
C LEU A 150 3.08 2.51 -4.41
N CYS A 151 2.61 2.38 -5.65
CA CYS A 151 3.33 1.61 -6.66
C CYS A 151 4.71 2.20 -6.99
N VAL A 152 4.95 3.49 -6.71
CA VAL A 152 6.26 4.14 -6.90
C VAL A 152 7.38 3.44 -6.11
N SER A 153 7.04 2.78 -4.99
CA SER A 153 7.99 2.06 -4.14
C SER A 153 8.17 0.59 -4.52
N TYR A 154 7.46 0.11 -5.54
CA TYR A 154 7.51 -1.30 -5.94
C TYR A 154 8.73 -1.54 -6.83
N SER A 155 9.43 -2.65 -6.62
CA SER A 155 10.54 -3.01 -7.48
C SER A 155 10.07 -3.41 -8.87
N THR A 156 10.92 -3.19 -9.88
CA THR A 156 10.68 -3.59 -11.26
C THR A 156 10.30 -5.07 -11.37
N GLU A 157 11.02 -5.94 -10.67
CA GLU A 157 10.81 -7.38 -10.66
C GLU A 157 9.44 -7.75 -10.08
N MET A 158 9.01 -7.08 -9.00
CA MET A 158 7.70 -7.34 -8.42
C MET A 158 6.58 -6.93 -9.37
N VAL A 159 6.67 -5.74 -9.96
CA VAL A 159 5.65 -5.24 -10.90
C VAL A 159 5.56 -6.16 -12.13
N LYS A 160 6.70 -6.54 -12.71
CA LYS A 160 6.75 -7.48 -13.85
C LYS A 160 6.14 -8.83 -13.49
N ARG A 161 6.64 -9.50 -12.45
CA ARG A 161 6.16 -10.83 -12.03
C ARG A 161 4.65 -10.84 -11.81
N LYS A 162 4.11 -9.84 -11.11
CA LYS A 162 2.67 -9.77 -10.81
C LYS A 162 1.83 -9.46 -12.04
N THR A 163 2.28 -8.54 -12.90
CA THR A 163 1.58 -8.20 -14.14
C THR A 163 1.56 -9.38 -15.09
N GLU A 164 2.69 -10.07 -15.29
CA GLU A 164 2.79 -11.23 -16.15
C GLU A 164 1.95 -12.39 -15.65
N PHE A 165 1.89 -12.63 -14.34
CA PHE A 165 1.01 -13.64 -13.78
C PHE A 165 -0.47 -13.37 -14.11
N VAL A 166 -0.93 -12.13 -13.92
CA VAL A 166 -2.33 -11.75 -14.20
C VAL A 166 -2.62 -11.80 -15.69
N VAL A 167 -1.73 -11.30 -16.53
CA VAL A 167 -2.00 -11.13 -17.97
C VAL A 167 -1.67 -12.37 -18.77
N LYS A 168 -0.48 -12.95 -18.59
CA LYS A 168 0.01 -14.08 -19.40
C LYS A 168 -0.49 -15.42 -18.85
N GLU A 169 -0.39 -15.65 -17.55
CA GLU A 169 -0.72 -16.97 -16.99
C GLU A 169 -2.22 -17.16 -16.74
N MET A 170 -2.93 -16.07 -16.51
CA MET A 170 -4.36 -16.09 -16.19
C MET A 170 -5.24 -15.46 -17.27
N ASN A 171 -4.63 -14.95 -18.34
CA ASN A 171 -5.31 -14.42 -19.52
C ASN A 171 -6.26 -13.25 -19.25
N TRP A 172 -6.06 -12.49 -18.16
CA TRP A 172 -6.73 -11.20 -18.01
C TRP A 172 -6.14 -10.17 -18.98
N PRO A 173 -6.96 -9.24 -19.53
CA PRO A 173 -6.42 -8.17 -20.34
C PRO A 173 -5.51 -7.27 -19.50
N LEU A 174 -4.51 -6.65 -20.14
CA LEU A 174 -3.62 -5.68 -19.50
C LEU A 174 -4.41 -4.56 -18.77
N GLN A 175 -5.52 -4.14 -19.37
CA GLN A 175 -6.45 -3.15 -18.83
C GLN A 175 -7.13 -3.55 -17.52
N ALA A 176 -7.13 -4.84 -17.15
CA ALA A 176 -7.60 -5.28 -15.85
C ALA A 176 -6.71 -4.77 -14.70
N VAL A 177 -5.40 -4.64 -14.95
CA VAL A 177 -4.44 -4.07 -13.98
C VAL A 177 -4.67 -2.56 -13.84
N VAL A 178 -4.97 -1.84 -14.92
CA VAL A 178 -5.30 -0.40 -14.89
C VAL A 178 -6.62 -0.16 -14.14
N SER A 179 -7.62 -1.00 -14.41
CA SER A 179 -8.93 -0.94 -13.77
C SER A 179 -8.84 -1.21 -12.27
N PHE A 180 -7.93 -2.10 -11.85
CA PHE A 180 -7.71 -2.40 -10.44
C PHE A 180 -6.21 -2.56 -10.10
N PRO A 181 -5.47 -1.45 -9.94
CA PRO A 181 -4.02 -1.49 -9.72
C PRO A 181 -3.65 -2.13 -8.38
N GLY A 182 -4.57 -2.10 -7.41
CA GLY A 182 -4.42 -2.72 -6.09
C GLY A 182 -4.04 -4.20 -6.13
N VAL A 183 -4.28 -4.90 -7.25
CA VAL A 183 -3.80 -6.28 -7.45
C VAL A 183 -2.29 -6.42 -7.25
N LEU A 184 -1.50 -5.39 -7.60
CA LEU A 184 -0.05 -5.36 -7.43
C LEU A 184 0.37 -5.32 -5.95
N GLY A 185 -0.52 -4.86 -5.06
CA GLY A 185 -0.29 -4.83 -3.61
C GLY A 185 -0.69 -6.12 -2.88
N LEU A 186 -1.41 -7.04 -3.54
CA LEU A 186 -1.86 -8.28 -2.90
C LEU A 186 -0.70 -9.29 -2.76
N SER A 187 -0.77 -10.13 -1.72
CA SER A 187 0.17 -11.24 -1.53
C SER A 187 -0.04 -12.31 -2.62
N MET A 188 1.04 -12.71 -3.28
CA MET A 188 0.97 -13.74 -4.32
C MET A 188 0.60 -15.09 -3.73
N GLU A 189 1.38 -15.52 -2.74
CA GLU A 189 1.34 -16.84 -2.14
C GLU A 189 0.08 -17.02 -1.30
N LYS A 190 -0.28 -16.00 -0.50
CA LYS A 190 -1.42 -16.11 0.44
C LYS A 190 -2.78 -15.82 -0.19
N ARG A 191 -2.84 -15.16 -1.36
CA ARG A 191 -4.11 -14.66 -1.91
C ARG A 191 -4.25 -14.83 -3.41
N VAL A 192 -3.34 -14.28 -4.21
CA VAL A 192 -3.52 -14.23 -5.67
C VAL A 192 -3.47 -15.62 -6.29
N VAL A 193 -2.39 -16.38 -6.03
CA VAL A 193 -2.20 -17.74 -6.58
C VAL A 193 -3.32 -18.70 -6.17
N PRO A 194 -3.64 -18.90 -4.87
CA PRO A 194 -4.70 -19.84 -4.49
C PRO A 194 -6.05 -19.53 -5.14
N ARG A 195 -6.43 -18.25 -5.22
CA ARG A 195 -7.71 -17.84 -5.83
C ARG A 195 -7.69 -18.01 -7.34
N CYS A 196 -6.58 -17.68 -7.99
CA CYS A 196 -6.41 -17.92 -9.42
C CYS A 196 -6.48 -19.40 -9.78
N ASN A 197 -5.93 -20.29 -8.94
CA ASN A 197 -6.03 -21.73 -9.16
C ASN A 197 -7.48 -22.25 -9.09
N VAL A 198 -8.28 -21.73 -8.14
CA VAL A 198 -9.74 -21.99 -8.10
C VAL A 198 -10.42 -21.51 -9.37
N ILE A 199 -10.15 -20.27 -9.80
CA ILE A 199 -10.74 -19.72 -11.03
C ILE A 199 -10.36 -20.58 -12.24
N LYS A 200 -9.08 -20.97 -12.37
CA LYS A 200 -8.60 -21.89 -13.42
C LYS A 200 -9.33 -23.22 -13.42
N ALA A 201 -9.53 -23.82 -12.24
CA ALA A 201 -10.26 -25.09 -12.11
C ALA A 201 -11.72 -24.94 -12.57
N LEU A 202 -12.39 -23.88 -12.14
CA LEU A 202 -13.78 -23.59 -12.53
C LEU A 202 -13.91 -23.30 -14.03
N MET A 203 -12.98 -22.53 -14.62
CA MET A 203 -12.95 -22.27 -16.07
C MET A 203 -12.79 -23.57 -16.86
N LYS A 204 -11.83 -24.43 -16.47
CA LYS A 204 -11.60 -25.71 -17.14
C LYS A 204 -12.83 -26.63 -17.10
N LYS A 205 -13.65 -26.52 -16.06
CA LYS A 205 -14.91 -27.27 -15.90
C LYS A 205 -16.14 -26.56 -16.51
N GLY A 206 -15.98 -25.37 -17.10
CA GLY A 206 -17.08 -24.59 -17.68
C GLY A 206 -18.06 -23.98 -16.66
N LEU A 207 -17.65 -23.88 -15.39
CA LEU A 207 -18.55 -23.53 -14.27
C LEU A 207 -18.67 -22.02 -14.00
N LEU A 208 -17.93 -21.19 -14.74
CA LEU A 208 -18.00 -19.71 -14.63
C LEU A 208 -19.01 -19.06 -15.58
N GLY A 209 -19.67 -19.84 -16.44
CA GLY A 209 -20.67 -19.34 -17.39
C GLY A 209 -20.10 -18.45 -18.52
N SER A 210 -18.78 -18.33 -18.59
CA SER A 210 -18.01 -17.66 -19.64
C SER A 210 -16.62 -18.30 -19.72
N ASP A 211 -16.03 -18.28 -20.91
CA ASP A 211 -14.63 -18.66 -21.15
C ASP A 211 -13.66 -17.53 -20.75
N GLU A 212 -14.18 -16.34 -20.45
CA GLU A 212 -13.41 -15.21 -19.96
C GLU A 212 -13.28 -15.23 -18.42
N PRO A 213 -12.11 -14.83 -17.89
CA PRO A 213 -11.91 -14.81 -16.45
C PRO A 213 -12.70 -13.66 -15.80
N PRO A 214 -13.24 -13.84 -14.58
CA PRO A 214 -14.08 -12.84 -13.91
C PRO A 214 -13.28 -11.57 -13.59
N PRO A 215 -13.90 -10.39 -13.40
CA PRO A 215 -13.16 -9.16 -13.13
C PRO A 215 -12.14 -9.30 -11.98
N VAL A 216 -10.89 -8.87 -12.20
CA VAL A 216 -9.75 -9.05 -11.27
C VAL A 216 -10.09 -8.63 -9.84
N GLY A 217 -10.72 -7.45 -9.66
CA GLY A 217 -11.14 -6.98 -8.34
C GLY A 217 -12.15 -7.91 -7.66
N SER A 218 -13.11 -8.44 -8.42
CA SER A 218 -14.15 -9.35 -7.92
C SER A 218 -13.59 -10.71 -7.49
N ALA A 219 -12.51 -11.18 -8.14
CA ALA A 219 -11.86 -12.45 -7.81
C ALA A 219 -10.79 -12.28 -6.71
N LEU A 220 -9.92 -11.29 -6.82
CA LEU A 220 -8.70 -11.23 -6.00
C LEU A 220 -8.80 -10.28 -4.80
N ALA A 221 -9.58 -9.22 -4.90
CA ALA A 221 -9.67 -8.20 -3.85
C ALA A 221 -10.77 -8.44 -2.81
N CYS A 222 -11.78 -9.25 -3.15
CA CYS A 222 -12.91 -9.51 -2.26
C CYS A 222 -12.49 -10.23 -0.96
N THR A 223 -13.34 -10.14 0.07
CA THR A 223 -13.14 -10.88 1.33
C THR A 223 -13.13 -12.39 1.08
N ASP A 224 -12.55 -13.15 2.01
CA ASP A 224 -12.50 -14.62 1.87
C ASP A 224 -13.91 -15.21 1.85
N GLU A 225 -14.82 -14.70 2.68
CA GLU A 225 -16.23 -15.11 2.68
C GLU A 225 -16.92 -14.83 1.33
N LEU A 226 -16.72 -13.64 0.76
CA LEU A 226 -17.34 -13.28 -0.52
C LEU A 226 -16.76 -14.10 -1.67
N PHE A 227 -15.46 -14.42 -1.61
CA PHE A 227 -14.83 -15.33 -2.56
C PHE A 227 -15.43 -16.72 -2.49
N LEU A 228 -15.50 -17.30 -1.28
CA LEU A 228 -16.08 -18.62 -1.05
C LEU A 228 -17.54 -18.68 -1.52
N ARG A 229 -18.34 -17.67 -1.18
CA ARG A 229 -19.75 -17.61 -1.61
C ARG A 229 -19.91 -17.59 -3.13
N ARG A 230 -19.05 -16.87 -3.85
CA ARG A 230 -19.17 -16.68 -5.30
C ARG A 230 -18.66 -17.87 -6.11
N TYR A 231 -17.55 -18.48 -5.67
CA TYR A 231 -16.79 -19.42 -6.50
C TYR A 231 -16.70 -20.83 -5.91
N VAL A 232 -17.05 -21.03 -4.64
CA VAL A 232 -16.97 -22.35 -4.00
C VAL A 232 -18.37 -22.82 -3.60
N ARG A 233 -19.02 -22.12 -2.67
CA ARG A 233 -20.34 -22.48 -2.12
C ARG A 233 -21.50 -22.33 -3.11
N LYS A 234 -21.25 -21.72 -4.27
CA LYS A 234 -22.21 -21.75 -5.38
C LYS A 234 -22.48 -23.19 -5.85
N HIS A 235 -21.56 -24.12 -5.54
CA HIS A 235 -21.60 -25.53 -5.89
C HIS A 235 -21.82 -26.42 -4.66
N ASP A 236 -22.51 -25.94 -3.62
CA ASP A 236 -22.77 -26.71 -2.39
C ASP A 236 -23.59 -28.00 -2.65
N ASP A 237 -24.17 -28.14 -3.84
CA ASP A 237 -24.81 -29.36 -4.34
C ASP A 237 -23.82 -30.45 -4.82
N ASP A 238 -22.54 -30.11 -4.99
CA ASP A 238 -21.46 -31.02 -5.37
C ASP A 238 -20.34 -31.01 -4.30
N GLU A 239 -20.47 -31.91 -3.32
CA GLU A 239 -19.53 -32.01 -2.19
C GLU A 239 -18.08 -32.32 -2.62
N GLU A 240 -17.90 -33.11 -3.68
CA GLU A 240 -16.58 -33.48 -4.18
C GLU A 240 -15.88 -32.26 -4.81
N LEU A 241 -16.60 -31.50 -5.63
CA LEU A 241 -16.11 -30.26 -6.21
C LEU A 241 -15.78 -29.23 -5.11
N VAL A 242 -16.65 -29.05 -4.12
CA VAL A 242 -16.39 -28.12 -3.02
C VAL A 242 -15.13 -28.53 -2.24
N ALA A 243 -14.94 -29.82 -1.97
CA ALA A 243 -13.75 -30.34 -1.31
C ALA A 243 -12.48 -30.09 -2.13
N GLU A 244 -12.53 -30.30 -3.45
CA GLU A 244 -11.45 -30.01 -4.40
C GLU A 244 -11.06 -28.52 -4.38
N LEU A 245 -12.03 -27.62 -4.56
CA LEU A 245 -11.78 -26.17 -4.59
C LEU A 245 -11.24 -25.66 -3.24
N MET A 246 -11.72 -26.21 -2.13
CA MET A 246 -11.21 -25.90 -0.79
C MET A 246 -9.81 -26.47 -0.56
N ALA A 247 -9.47 -27.62 -1.15
CA ALA A 247 -8.11 -28.16 -1.12
C ALA A 247 -7.15 -27.26 -1.90
N ILE A 248 -7.55 -26.75 -3.08
CA ILE A 248 -6.74 -25.80 -3.87
C ILE A 248 -6.44 -24.52 -3.08
N LEU A 249 -7.45 -23.94 -2.43
CA LEU A 249 -7.27 -22.73 -1.60
C LEU A 249 -6.33 -22.96 -0.42
N ARG A 250 -6.33 -24.15 0.17
CA ARG A 250 -5.51 -24.50 1.35
C ARG A 250 -4.11 -24.96 0.98
N GLY A 251 -3.95 -25.69 -0.13
CA GLY A 251 -2.68 -26.24 -0.61
C GLY A 251 -1.63 -25.18 -0.94
N SER A 252 -2.03 -23.92 -1.13
CA SER A 252 -1.11 -22.80 -1.34
C SER A 252 -0.58 -22.17 -0.04
N ARG A 253 -0.97 -22.68 1.14
CA ARG A 253 -0.47 -22.22 2.46
C ARG A 253 0.67 -23.08 3.01
N ALA A 254 1.04 -24.15 2.31
CA ALA A 254 2.10 -25.08 2.71
C ALA A 254 3.31 -25.00 1.76
N SER A 255 4.00 -23.86 1.79
CA SER A 255 5.35 -23.67 1.25
C SER A 255 5.97 -22.41 1.83
#